data_AF-A0A183M8G2-F1
#
_entry.id   AF-A0A183M8G2-F1
#
_cell.length_a   1.000
_cell.length_b   1.000
_cell.length_c   1.000
_cell.angle_alpha   90.00
_cell.angle_beta   90.00
_cell.angle_gamma   90.00
#
_symmetry.space_group_name_H-M   'P 1'
#
loop_
_entity.id
_entity.type
_entity.pdbx_description
1 polymer ?
#
loop_
_entity_poly.entity_id
_entity_poly.type
_entity_poly.pdbx_seq_one_letter_code
_entity_poly.pdbx_strand_id
1 'polypeptide(L)'
;MLLTISGKPIQCWVPQEFTHSWEEYAENLCWVQNTYFLHPSDQVPEDDYELTKVRYIGYYQWIAIVLAGQAMLCWVPQILWRVGSKRLPVLLRSAKEASVPDRELRQKAISCLVATLEEQAESTARHRRATSTIKRILCSFRPNTRITFLFFIVRICFIGNSVGQIYLMKKFIGTNSTMFGMDVLNDLITGQEWETSGKFPRVTFCTVRVRKMGQIKPAR
;
A
#
# COMPACT_ATOMS: atom_id res chain seq x y z
N MET A 1 13.64 17.90 5.64
CA MET A 1 12.40 18.61 5.26
C MET A 1 11.28 18.06 6.13
N LEU A 2 11.26 18.43 7.41
CA LEU A 2 10.14 18.17 8.31
C LEU A 2 9.06 19.18 7.95
N LEU A 3 7.89 18.70 7.53
CA LEU A 3 6.71 19.53 7.33
C LEU A 3 6.44 20.31 8.62
N THR A 4 6.56 21.63 8.58
CA THR A 4 6.00 22.53 9.58
C THR A 4 4.49 22.36 9.57
N ILE A 5 3.96 21.53 10.47
CA ILE A 5 2.53 21.47 10.78
C ILE A 5 2.23 22.70 11.66
N SER A 6 2.16 23.88 11.06
CA SER A 6 1.69 25.09 11.73
C SER A 6 0.39 25.52 11.05
N GLY A 7 -0.65 24.71 11.25
CA GLY A 7 -1.98 24.93 10.74
C GLY A 7 -2.93 23.81 11.18
N LYS A 8 -4.17 24.16 11.51
CA LYS A 8 -5.24 23.18 11.78
C LYS A 8 -5.52 22.39 10.48
N PRO A 9 -5.86 21.07 10.55
CA PRO A 9 -6.05 20.24 9.35
C PRO A 9 -7.24 20.65 8.48
N ILE A 10 -8.23 21.32 9.09
CA ILE A 10 -9.39 21.90 8.41
C ILE A 10 -9.69 23.27 9.03
N GLN A 11 -10.21 24.18 8.22
CA GLN A 11 -10.76 25.47 8.64
C GLN A 11 -12.20 25.54 8.14
N CYS A 12 -13.13 25.85 9.03
CA CYS A 12 -14.56 25.87 8.71
C CYS A 12 -15.06 27.31 8.65
N TRP A 13 -15.79 27.64 7.60
CA TRP A 13 -16.57 28.88 7.57
C TRP A 13 -17.85 28.68 8.39
N VAL A 14 -17.91 29.24 9.59
CA VAL A 14 -19.06 29.14 10.50
C VAL A 14 -19.85 30.46 10.58
N PRO A 15 -21.14 30.42 10.96
CA PRO A 15 -21.94 31.63 11.18
C PRO A 15 -21.35 32.55 12.24
N GLN A 16 -21.60 33.85 12.14
CA GLN A 16 -21.02 34.86 13.03
C GLN A 16 -21.50 34.75 14.48
N GLU A 17 -22.61 34.05 14.74
CA GLU A 17 -23.12 33.83 16.10
C GLU A 17 -22.31 32.81 16.89
N PHE A 18 -21.42 32.05 16.25
CA PHE A 18 -20.62 31.02 16.92
C PHE A 18 -19.48 31.67 17.71
N THR A 19 -19.33 31.28 18.98
CA THR A 19 -18.13 31.65 19.75
C THR A 19 -16.94 30.83 19.26
N HIS A 20 -15.72 31.32 19.52
CA HIS A 20 -14.48 30.64 19.12
C HIS A 20 -14.41 29.17 19.59
N SER A 21 -14.93 28.86 20.78
CA SER A 21 -15.02 27.47 21.28
C SER A 21 -15.96 26.58 20.45
N TRP A 22 -17.05 27.14 19.91
CA TRP A 22 -17.97 26.42 19.02
C TRP A 22 -17.37 26.23 17.63
N GLU A 23 -16.58 27.19 17.15
CA GLU A 23 -15.81 27.08 15.92
C GLU A 23 -14.80 25.93 16.01
N GLU A 24 -13.98 25.87 17.07
CA GLU A 24 -13.04 24.78 17.30
C GLU A 24 -13.74 23.42 17.45
N TYR A 25 -14.91 23.38 18.09
CA TYR A 25 -15.73 22.17 18.16
C TYR A 25 -16.21 21.73 16.78
N ALA A 26 -16.73 22.66 15.97
CA ALA A 26 -17.20 22.37 14.61
C ALA A 26 -16.05 21.89 13.71
N GLU A 27 -14.88 22.52 13.79
CA GLU A 27 -13.67 22.09 13.07
C GLU A 27 -13.27 20.66 13.43
N ASN A 28 -13.19 20.34 14.72
CA ASN A 28 -12.82 18.99 15.17
C ASN A 28 -13.89 17.96 14.79
N LEU A 29 -15.17 18.32 14.90
CA LEU A 29 -16.26 17.44 14.52
C LEU A 29 -16.24 17.16 13.02
N CYS A 30 -16.06 18.19 12.18
CA CYS A 30 -15.95 18.04 10.73
C CYS A 30 -14.65 17.39 10.27
N TRP A 31 -13.60 17.43 11.09
CA TRP A 31 -12.40 16.64 10.83
C TRP A 31 -12.61 15.16 11.11
N VAL A 32 -13.33 14.81 12.18
CA VAL A 32 -13.59 13.40 12.55
C VAL A 32 -14.71 12.80 11.69
N GLN A 33 -15.76 13.58 11.43
CA GLN A 33 -16.87 13.21 10.56
C GLN A 33 -16.44 13.38 9.11
N ASN A 34 -16.75 12.41 8.24
CA ASN A 34 -16.42 12.55 6.82
C ASN A 34 -17.13 13.77 6.22
N THR A 35 -16.43 14.51 5.37
CA THR A 35 -17.00 15.63 4.59
C THR A 35 -17.51 15.13 3.25
N TYR A 36 -18.30 15.92 2.53
CA TYR A 36 -18.77 15.57 1.18
C TYR A 36 -18.54 16.74 0.22
N PHE A 37 -18.48 16.42 -1.08
CA PHE A 37 -18.31 17.42 -2.13
C PHE A 37 -19.61 17.60 -2.89
N LEU A 38 -19.90 18.85 -3.23
CA LEU A 38 -21.02 19.27 -4.08
C LEU A 38 -20.43 20.07 -5.24
N HIS A 39 -20.96 19.88 -6.44
CA HIS A 39 -20.61 20.74 -7.57
C HIS A 39 -21.13 22.16 -7.28
N PRO A 40 -20.47 23.24 -7.76
CA PRO A 40 -20.96 24.61 -7.55
C PRO A 40 -22.39 24.87 -8.05
N SER A 41 -22.89 24.03 -8.97
CA SER A 41 -24.26 24.10 -9.50
C SER A 41 -25.30 23.37 -8.63
N ASP A 42 -24.87 22.52 -7.71
CA ASP A 42 -25.75 21.70 -6.87
C ASP A 42 -26.17 22.49 -5.62
N GLN A 43 -27.43 22.32 -5.21
CA GLN A 43 -27.94 22.89 -3.97
C GLN A 43 -27.51 22.07 -2.77
N VAL A 44 -27.30 22.74 -1.62
CA VAL A 44 -26.97 22.06 -0.37
C VAL A 44 -28.20 21.25 0.10
N PRO A 45 -28.06 19.93 0.30
CA PRO A 45 -29.18 19.10 0.72
C PRO A 45 -29.62 19.44 2.15
N GLU A 46 -30.90 19.77 2.31
CA GLU A 46 -31.52 20.06 3.62
C GLU A 46 -32.05 18.78 4.31
N ASP A 47 -32.47 17.79 3.52
CA ASP A 47 -33.08 16.56 4.01
C ASP A 47 -32.07 15.42 4.23
N ASP A 48 -32.29 14.64 5.29
CA ASP A 48 -31.49 13.46 5.64
C ASP A 48 -31.46 12.39 4.52
N TYR A 49 -32.52 12.33 3.71
CA TYR A 49 -32.60 11.40 2.57
C TYR A 49 -31.63 11.79 1.44
N GLU A 50 -31.56 13.08 1.10
CA GLU A 50 -30.64 13.58 0.06
C GLU A 50 -29.19 13.50 0.53
N LEU A 51 -28.93 13.66 1.84
CA LEU A 51 -27.61 13.43 2.45
C LEU A 51 -27.10 11.99 2.27
N THR A 52 -27.99 11.02 2.04
CA THR A 52 -27.57 9.62 1.82
C THR A 52 -27.03 9.40 0.40
N LYS A 53 -27.35 10.30 -0.53
CA LYS A 53 -26.92 10.20 -1.94
C LYS A 53 -25.56 10.85 -2.19
N VAL A 54 -25.08 11.71 -1.30
CA VAL A 54 -23.81 12.43 -1.50
C VAL A 54 -22.61 11.53 -1.27
N ARG A 55 -21.54 11.80 -2.02
CA ARG A 55 -20.28 11.06 -1.91
C ARG A 55 -19.43 11.66 -0.80
N TYR A 56 -19.27 10.91 0.28
CA TYR A 56 -18.37 11.27 1.38
C TYR A 56 -16.90 11.02 1.04
N ILE A 57 -16.05 11.89 1.57
CA ILE A 57 -14.62 11.96 1.38
C ILE A 57 -13.96 11.67 2.73
N GLY A 58 -13.53 10.42 2.90
CA GLY A 58 -12.75 9.98 4.07
C GLY A 58 -11.28 9.73 3.78
N TYR A 59 -10.86 9.73 2.51
CA TYR A 59 -9.51 9.28 2.14
C TYR A 59 -8.40 10.18 2.69
N TYR A 60 -8.63 11.48 2.93
CA TYR A 60 -7.61 12.39 3.49
C TYR A 60 -7.17 12.00 4.91
N GLN A 61 -8.07 11.42 5.72
CA GLN A 61 -7.74 10.97 7.07
C GLN A 61 -6.84 9.73 7.06
N TRP A 62 -7.13 8.79 6.14
CA TRP A 62 -6.53 7.45 6.14
C TRP A 62 -5.34 7.30 5.20
N ILE A 63 -5.09 8.28 4.33
CA ILE A 63 -4.08 8.18 3.27
C ILE A 63 -2.69 7.84 3.81
N ALA A 64 -2.27 8.44 4.92
CA ALA A 64 -0.95 8.20 5.50
C ALA A 64 -0.79 6.74 5.98
N ILE A 65 -1.82 6.20 6.63
CA ILE A 65 -1.84 4.82 7.13
C ILE A 65 -1.83 3.84 5.95
N VAL A 66 -2.66 4.11 4.94
CA VAL A 66 -2.72 3.29 3.73
C VAL A 66 -1.39 3.28 3.01
N LEU A 67 -0.78 4.44 2.77
CA LEU A 67 0.53 4.57 2.11
C LEU A 67 1.64 3.84 2.89
N ALA A 68 1.63 3.91 4.22
CA ALA A 68 2.55 3.13 5.05
C ALA A 68 2.35 1.62 4.86
N GLY A 69 1.10 1.16 4.84
CA GLY A 69 0.76 -0.24 4.53
C GLY A 69 1.21 -0.66 3.12
N GLN A 70 1.03 0.21 2.12
CA GLN A 70 1.49 -0.03 0.75
C GLN A 70 3.02 -0.19 0.67
N ALA A 71 3.77 0.66 1.39
CA ALA A 71 5.23 0.54 1.47
C ALA A 71 5.66 -0.79 2.10
N MET A 72 4.98 -1.22 3.18
CA MET A 72 5.24 -2.52 3.80
C MET A 72 4.93 -3.69 2.86
N LEU A 73 3.80 -3.65 2.14
CA LEU A 73 3.43 -4.66 1.16
C LEU A 73 4.45 -4.77 0.01
N CYS A 74 4.99 -3.66 -0.45
CA CYS A 74 6.08 -3.64 -1.43
C CYS A 74 7.37 -4.31 -0.93
N TRP A 75 7.54 -4.46 0.38
CA TRP A 75 8.69 -5.14 0.96
C TRP A 75 8.53 -6.67 1.03
N VAL A 76 7.30 -7.18 0.99
CA VAL A 76 6.99 -8.62 1.10
C VAL A 76 7.71 -9.46 0.03
N PRO A 77 7.70 -9.10 -1.27
CA PRO A 77 8.40 -9.90 -2.29
C PRO A 77 9.93 -9.90 -2.10
N GLN A 78 10.50 -8.82 -1.57
CA GLN A 78 11.94 -8.76 -1.23
C GLN A 78 12.29 -9.66 -0.06
N ILE A 79 11.45 -9.71 0.98
CA ILE A 79 11.63 -10.63 2.11
C ILE A 79 11.52 -12.07 1.64
N LEU A 80 10.51 -12.38 0.81
CA LEU A 80 10.31 -13.71 0.24
C LEU A 80 11.55 -14.18 -0.55
N TRP A 81 12.12 -13.28 -1.37
CA TRP A 81 13.37 -13.53 -2.08
C TRP A 81 14.52 -13.83 -1.10
N ARG A 82 14.76 -12.95 -0.12
CA ARG A 82 15.87 -13.11 0.84
C ARG A 82 15.78 -14.40 1.67
N VAL A 83 14.58 -14.77 2.10
CA VAL A 83 14.35 -15.99 2.90
C VAL A 83 14.45 -17.24 2.01
N GLY A 84 13.91 -17.19 0.80
CA GLY A 84 13.96 -18.30 -0.15
C GLY A 84 15.35 -18.54 -0.75
N SER A 85 16.15 -17.47 -0.89
CA SER A 85 17.48 -17.51 -1.50
C SER A 85 18.62 -17.59 -0.48
N LYS A 86 18.39 -17.98 0.79
CA LYS A 86 19.46 -18.05 1.82
C LYS A 86 20.72 -18.82 1.38
N ARG A 87 20.59 -19.74 0.41
CA ARG A 87 21.71 -20.53 -0.18
C ARG A 87 22.39 -19.88 -1.40
N LEU A 88 21.82 -18.81 -1.96
CA LEU A 88 22.28 -18.15 -3.19
C LEU A 88 23.54 -17.27 -3.02
N PRO A 89 23.74 -16.52 -1.90
CA PRO A 89 24.94 -15.72 -1.69
C PRO A 89 26.22 -16.56 -1.62
N VAL A 90 26.11 -17.79 -1.09
CA VAL A 90 27.20 -18.76 -1.05
C VAL A 90 27.57 -19.16 -2.47
N LEU A 91 26.61 -19.62 -3.28
CA LEU A 91 26.83 -20.00 -4.68
C LEU A 91 27.36 -18.84 -5.55
N LEU A 92 26.89 -17.61 -5.35
CA LEU A 92 27.35 -16.42 -6.07
C LEU A 92 28.76 -15.99 -5.66
N ARG A 93 29.11 -16.07 -4.37
CA ARG A 93 30.50 -15.86 -3.91
C ARG A 93 31.42 -16.93 -4.47
N SER A 94 30.99 -18.19 -4.47
CA SER A 94 31.74 -19.31 -5.07
C SER A 94 31.98 -19.12 -6.57
N ALA A 95 30.96 -18.67 -7.33
CA ALA A 95 31.12 -18.39 -8.76
C ALA A 95 32.07 -17.20 -9.01
N LYS A 96 32.04 -16.19 -8.14
CA LYS A 96 32.92 -15.02 -8.21
C LYS A 96 34.37 -15.35 -7.83
N GLU A 97 34.58 -16.18 -6.82
CA GLU A 97 35.91 -16.67 -6.41
C GLU A 97 36.52 -17.62 -7.45
N ALA A 98 35.70 -18.44 -8.12
CA ALA A 98 36.14 -19.26 -9.25
C ALA A 98 36.49 -18.44 -10.51
N SER A 99 35.99 -17.20 -10.60
CA SER A 99 36.31 -16.23 -11.68
C SER A 99 37.60 -15.44 -11.44
N VAL A 100 38.29 -15.62 -10.30
CA VAL A 100 39.57 -14.95 -10.01
C VAL A 100 40.68 -15.60 -10.86
N PRO A 101 41.56 -14.81 -11.50
CA PRO A 101 42.57 -15.32 -12.45
C PRO A 101 43.72 -16.11 -11.79
N ASP A 102 43.89 -16.01 -10.47
CA ASP A 102 45.01 -16.63 -9.76
C ASP A 102 44.81 -18.14 -9.51
N ARG A 103 45.71 -18.98 -10.05
CA ARG A 103 45.46 -20.41 -10.27
C ARG A 103 45.56 -21.26 -9.00
N GLU A 104 46.51 -20.92 -8.12
CA GLU A 104 46.75 -21.66 -6.86
C GLU A 104 45.71 -21.33 -5.78
N LEU A 105 45.37 -20.05 -5.63
CA LEU A 105 44.35 -19.60 -4.70
C LEU A 105 42.96 -20.16 -5.07
N ARG A 106 42.68 -20.24 -6.38
CA ARG A 106 41.47 -20.85 -6.92
C ARG A 106 41.35 -22.33 -6.57
N GLN A 107 42.42 -23.11 -6.66
CA GLN A 107 42.37 -24.55 -6.33
C GLN A 107 42.08 -24.81 -4.84
N LYS A 108 42.65 -24.01 -3.94
CA LYS A 108 42.38 -24.11 -2.49
C LYS A 108 40.97 -23.63 -2.12
N ALA A 109 40.49 -22.57 -2.75
CA ALA A 109 39.11 -22.10 -2.58
C ALA A 109 38.11 -23.15 -3.09
N ILE A 110 38.37 -23.75 -4.26
CA ILE A 110 37.55 -24.82 -4.82
C ILE A 110 37.55 -26.06 -3.92
N SER A 111 38.68 -26.50 -3.37
CA SER A 111 38.71 -27.69 -2.51
C SER A 111 37.96 -27.49 -1.19
N CYS A 112 38.10 -26.32 -0.56
CA CYS A 112 37.32 -25.95 0.62
C CYS A 112 35.81 -25.87 0.29
N LEU A 113 35.48 -25.30 -0.87
CA LEU A 113 34.10 -25.21 -1.35
C LEU A 113 33.47 -26.57 -1.61
N VAL A 114 34.17 -27.50 -2.26
CA VAL A 114 33.68 -28.86 -2.51
C VAL A 114 33.34 -29.55 -1.20
N ALA A 115 34.18 -29.43 -0.17
CA ALA A 115 33.91 -29.97 1.16
C ALA A 115 32.65 -29.36 1.80
N THR A 116 32.48 -28.03 1.74
CA THR A 116 31.27 -27.38 2.27
C THR A 116 30.00 -27.76 1.51
N LEU A 117 30.09 -27.96 0.19
CA LEU A 117 28.95 -28.36 -0.63
C LEU A 117 28.56 -29.82 -0.39
N GLU A 118 29.54 -30.70 -0.15
CA GLU A 118 29.33 -32.11 0.15
C GLU A 118 28.64 -32.30 1.51
N GLU A 119 29.09 -31.57 2.54
CA GLU A 119 28.44 -31.56 3.87
C GLU A 119 27.01 -30.99 3.82
N GLN A 120 26.78 -29.98 2.98
CA GLN A 120 25.44 -29.43 2.73
C GLN A 120 24.54 -30.36 1.90
N ALA A 121 25.11 -31.14 0.99
CA ALA A 121 24.40 -32.15 0.21
C ALA A 121 23.96 -33.32 1.11
N GLU A 122 24.83 -33.78 2.01
CA GLU A 122 24.52 -34.82 2.99
C GLU A 122 23.42 -34.37 3.97
N SER A 123 23.52 -33.16 4.55
CA SER A 123 22.49 -32.66 5.47
C SER A 123 21.12 -32.50 4.78
N THR A 124 21.11 -32.08 3.51
CA THR A 124 19.88 -32.01 2.70
C THR A 124 19.34 -33.41 2.37
N ALA A 125 20.20 -34.40 2.12
CA ALA A 125 19.82 -35.79 1.89
C ALA A 125 19.24 -36.46 3.16
N ARG A 126 19.82 -36.18 4.34
CA ARG A 126 19.27 -36.61 5.64
C ARG A 126 17.89 -36.00 5.90
N HIS A 127 17.71 -34.70 5.60
CA HIS A 127 16.41 -34.03 5.72
C HIS A 127 15.35 -34.59 4.74
N ARG A 128 15.76 -35.06 3.56
CA ARG A 128 14.90 -35.77 2.60
C ARG A 128 14.40 -37.13 3.11
N ARG A 129 15.16 -37.82 3.97
CA ARG A 129 14.73 -39.11 4.55
C ARG A 129 13.69 -38.94 5.66
N ALA A 130 13.63 -37.76 6.29
CA ALA A 130 12.74 -37.47 7.42
C ALA A 130 11.37 -36.89 7.04
N THR A 131 11.08 -36.62 5.76
CA THR A 131 9.84 -35.94 5.33
C THR A 131 8.96 -36.81 4.42
N SER A 132 7.63 -36.80 4.67
CA SER A 132 6.65 -37.71 4.07
C SER A 132 6.43 -37.52 2.56
N THR A 133 5.78 -38.52 1.94
CA THR A 133 5.57 -38.76 0.50
C THR A 133 5.06 -37.56 -0.31
N ILE A 134 4.31 -36.63 0.29
CA ILE A 134 3.80 -35.42 -0.37
C ILE A 134 4.91 -34.40 -0.64
N LYS A 135 5.93 -34.32 0.23
CA LYS A 135 7.13 -33.50 0.00
C LYS A 135 8.08 -34.09 -1.04
N ARG A 136 7.96 -35.38 -1.40
CA ARG A 136 8.78 -35.99 -2.47
C ARG A 136 8.47 -35.43 -3.86
N ILE A 137 7.20 -35.11 -4.14
CA ILE A 137 6.80 -34.53 -5.43
C ILE A 137 7.33 -33.09 -5.57
N LEU A 138 7.21 -32.28 -4.52
CA LEU A 138 7.73 -30.91 -4.52
C LEU A 138 9.27 -30.83 -4.47
N CYS A 139 9.94 -31.84 -3.91
CA CYS A 139 11.40 -31.92 -3.81
C CYS A 139 12.09 -32.66 -4.97
N SER A 140 11.38 -33.28 -5.93
CA SER A 140 12.00 -34.07 -7.01
C SER A 140 12.82 -33.23 -8.00
N PHE A 141 12.54 -31.93 -8.08
CA PHE A 141 13.31 -31.00 -8.90
C PHE A 141 14.75 -30.88 -8.43
N ARG A 142 15.71 -30.95 -9.37
CA ARG A 142 17.13 -30.67 -9.13
C ARG A 142 17.28 -29.35 -8.34
N PRO A 143 18.24 -29.25 -7.41
CA PRO A 143 18.40 -28.05 -6.57
C PRO A 143 18.50 -26.76 -7.39
N ASN A 144 19.08 -26.82 -8.60
CA ASN A 144 19.15 -25.71 -9.54
C ASN A 144 17.76 -25.31 -10.09
N THR A 145 16.94 -26.28 -10.51
CA THR A 145 15.58 -26.02 -11.02
C THR A 145 14.66 -25.43 -9.95
N ARG A 146 14.85 -25.80 -8.68
CA ARG A 146 14.10 -25.23 -7.55
C ARG A 146 14.39 -23.74 -7.35
N ILE A 147 15.64 -23.31 -7.50
CA ILE A 147 16.03 -21.89 -7.38
C ILE A 147 15.45 -21.07 -8.53
N THR A 148 15.54 -21.59 -9.76
CA THR A 148 14.98 -20.94 -10.94
C THR A 148 13.46 -20.79 -10.83
N PHE A 149 12.74 -21.82 -10.37
CA PHE A 149 11.30 -21.75 -10.13
C PHE A 149 10.93 -20.73 -9.04
N LEU A 150 11.69 -20.69 -7.94
CA LEU A 150 11.52 -19.71 -6.88
C LEU A 150 11.74 -18.27 -7.38
N PHE A 151 12.72 -18.05 -8.26
CA PHE A 151 12.94 -16.75 -8.90
C PHE A 151 11.73 -16.32 -9.72
N PHE A 152 11.19 -17.20 -10.58
CA PHE A 152 9.98 -16.88 -11.36
C PHE A 152 8.78 -16.58 -10.47
N ILE A 153 8.53 -17.37 -9.43
CA ILE A 153 7.45 -17.11 -8.46
C ILE A 153 7.62 -15.74 -7.83
N VAL A 154 8.81 -15.42 -7.33
CA VAL A 154 9.08 -14.13 -6.69
C VAL A 154 8.84 -12.99 -7.68
N ARG A 155 9.26 -13.12 -8.94
CA ARG A 155 8.99 -12.12 -9.99
C ARG A 155 7.50 -11.96 -10.27
N ILE A 156 6.74 -13.06 -10.33
CA ILE A 156 5.28 -13.00 -10.45
C ILE A 156 4.66 -12.32 -9.22
N CYS A 157 5.15 -12.59 -8.02
CA CYS A 157 4.71 -11.89 -6.80
C CYS A 157 5.03 -10.38 -6.83
N PHE A 158 6.15 -9.96 -7.42
CA PHE A 158 6.42 -8.52 -7.65
C PHE A 158 5.38 -7.89 -8.57
N ILE A 159 5.09 -8.53 -9.70
CA ILE A 159 4.10 -8.05 -10.66
C ILE A 159 2.71 -8.00 -10.00
N GLY A 160 2.33 -9.07 -9.30
CA GLY A 160 1.07 -9.14 -8.57
C GLY A 160 0.95 -8.07 -7.48
N ASN A 161 2.02 -7.81 -6.73
CA ASN A 161 2.05 -6.72 -5.75
C ASN A 161 1.88 -5.36 -6.45
N SER A 162 2.60 -5.08 -7.53
CA SER A 162 2.46 -3.83 -8.28
C SER A 162 1.02 -3.60 -8.80
N VAL A 163 0.38 -4.63 -9.36
CA VAL A 163 -1.03 -4.56 -9.78
C VAL A 163 -1.96 -4.36 -8.58
N GLY A 164 -1.69 -5.07 -7.47
CA GLY A 164 -2.42 -4.91 -6.22
C GLY A 164 -2.35 -3.49 -5.65
N GLN A 165 -1.19 -2.83 -5.71
CA GLN A 165 -1.04 -1.44 -5.26
C GLN A 165 -1.92 -0.48 -6.06
N ILE A 166 -1.99 -0.66 -7.39
CA ILE A 166 -2.85 0.16 -8.27
C ILE A 166 -4.32 -0.06 -7.93
N TYR A 167 -4.74 -1.32 -7.76
CA TYR A 167 -6.13 -1.64 -7.42
C TYR A 167 -6.53 -1.13 -6.03
N LEU A 168 -5.61 -1.19 -5.06
CA LEU A 168 -5.83 -0.66 -3.73
C LEU A 168 -6.07 0.85 -3.77
N MET A 169 -5.28 1.59 -4.53
CA MET A 169 -5.49 3.03 -4.72
C MET A 169 -6.82 3.35 -5.43
N LYS A 170 -7.17 2.59 -6.47
CA LYS A 170 -8.47 2.71 -7.15
C LYS A 170 -9.63 2.59 -6.15
N LYS A 171 -9.61 1.52 -5.34
CA LYS A 171 -10.68 1.25 -4.36
C LYS A 171 -10.70 2.28 -3.24
N PHE A 172 -9.53 2.73 -2.79
CA PHE A 172 -9.40 3.69 -1.69
C PHE A 172 -9.94 5.08 -2.05
N ILE A 173 -9.61 5.58 -3.24
CA ILE A 173 -10.11 6.87 -3.74
C ILE A 173 -11.57 6.74 -4.22
N GLY A 174 -11.97 5.52 -4.62
CA GLY A 174 -13.31 5.19 -5.08
C GLY A 174 -13.56 5.57 -6.55
N THR A 175 -12.53 5.58 -7.38
CA THR A 175 -12.66 5.93 -8.80
C THR A 175 -13.03 4.71 -9.64
N ASN A 176 -13.78 4.94 -10.72
CA ASN A 176 -14.24 3.85 -11.59
C ASN A 176 -13.13 3.34 -12.53
N SER A 177 -12.17 4.19 -12.86
CA SER A 177 -11.06 3.89 -13.77
C SER A 177 -9.86 3.24 -13.05
N THR A 178 -9.24 2.25 -13.70
CA THR A 178 -7.99 1.61 -13.23
C THR A 178 -6.76 2.47 -13.51
N MET A 179 -6.81 3.32 -14.53
CA MET A 179 -5.75 4.25 -14.92
C MET A 179 -5.93 5.64 -14.29
N PHE A 180 -6.39 5.66 -13.04
CA PHE A 180 -6.69 6.90 -12.31
C PHE A 180 -5.57 7.96 -12.39
N GLY A 181 -4.29 7.55 -12.29
CA GLY A 181 -3.17 8.48 -12.37
C GLY A 181 -3.04 9.20 -13.71
N MET A 182 -3.34 8.51 -14.81
CA MET A 182 -3.30 9.13 -16.15
C MET A 182 -4.50 10.06 -16.35
N ASP A 183 -5.67 9.69 -15.82
CA ASP A 183 -6.86 10.56 -15.89
C ASP A 183 -6.60 11.88 -15.15
N VAL A 184 -6.04 11.81 -13.94
CA VAL A 184 -5.69 13.01 -13.16
C VAL A 184 -4.62 13.83 -13.89
N LEU A 185 -3.60 13.18 -14.48
CA LEU A 185 -2.56 13.89 -15.22
C LEU A 185 -3.13 14.62 -16.45
N ASN A 186 -4.01 13.97 -17.21
CA ASN A 186 -4.68 14.58 -18.35
C ASN A 186 -5.57 15.74 -17.91
N ASP A 187 -6.30 15.62 -16.80
CA ASP A 187 -7.10 16.72 -16.26
C ASP A 187 -6.21 17.92 -15.90
N LEU A 188 -5.06 17.67 -15.28
CA LEU A 188 -4.08 18.71 -14.95
C LEU A 188 -3.47 19.37 -16.20
N ILE A 189 -3.12 18.59 -17.23
CA ILE A 189 -2.57 19.12 -18.49
C ILE A 189 -3.60 19.94 -19.25
N THR A 190 -4.86 19.50 -19.24
CA THR A 190 -5.99 20.18 -19.88
C THR A 190 -6.43 21.43 -19.10
N GLY A 191 -5.95 21.60 -17.87
CA GLY A 191 -6.35 22.70 -16.99
C GLY A 191 -7.76 22.54 -16.43
N GLN A 192 -8.28 21.30 -16.36
CA GLN A 192 -9.56 21.06 -15.70
C GLN A 192 -9.40 21.16 -14.18
N GLU A 193 -10.18 22.06 -13.58
CA GLU A 193 -10.15 22.28 -12.15
C GLU A 193 -10.93 21.21 -11.37
N TRP A 194 -10.64 21.09 -10.08
CA TRP A 194 -11.28 20.16 -9.16
C TRP A 194 -12.79 20.38 -9.03
N GLU A 195 -13.26 21.61 -9.28
CA GLU A 195 -14.68 21.97 -9.27
C GLU A 195 -15.46 21.19 -10.32
N THR A 196 -14.91 21.08 -11.54
CA THR A 196 -15.56 20.41 -12.68
C THR A 196 -15.34 18.89 -12.67
N SER A 197 -14.13 18.44 -12.34
CA SER A 197 -13.78 17.02 -12.33
C SER A 197 -14.30 16.28 -11.10
N GLY A 198 -14.58 17.00 -10.00
CA GLY A 198 -14.94 16.44 -8.70
C GLY A 198 -13.83 15.58 -8.08
N LYS A 199 -12.61 15.63 -8.62
CA LYS A 199 -11.44 14.90 -8.11
C LYS A 199 -10.65 15.81 -7.19
N PHE A 200 -10.31 15.31 -6.00
CA PHE A 200 -9.54 16.03 -4.99
C PHE A 200 -10.04 17.46 -4.71
N PRO A 201 -11.31 17.60 -4.26
CA PRO A 201 -11.85 18.90 -3.93
C PRO A 201 -11.05 19.54 -2.79
N ARG A 202 -10.83 20.86 -2.91
CA ARG A 202 -10.17 21.69 -1.90
C ARG A 202 -11.15 22.26 -0.89
N VAL A 203 -12.40 22.44 -1.31
CA VAL A 203 -13.51 22.89 -0.48
C VAL A 203 -14.54 21.78 -0.40
N THR A 204 -14.95 21.44 0.81
CA THR A 204 -15.95 20.41 1.08
C THR A 204 -16.97 20.90 2.10
N PHE A 205 -18.12 20.25 2.14
CA PHE A 205 -19.21 20.57 3.03
C PHE A 205 -19.29 19.57 4.17
N CYS A 206 -19.70 20.06 5.33
CA CYS A 206 -19.89 19.28 6.55
C CYS A 206 -21.17 19.75 7.24
N THR A 207 -22.04 18.81 7.61
CA THR A 207 -23.28 19.11 8.32
C THR A 207 -23.12 18.83 9.81
N VAL A 208 -23.13 19.89 10.61
CA VAL A 208 -23.07 19.81 12.08
C VAL A 208 -24.48 19.77 12.65
N ARG A 209 -24.85 18.67 13.32
CA ARG A 209 -26.14 18.56 14.00
C ARG A 209 -26.06 19.11 15.42
N VAL A 210 -26.60 20.32 15.63
CA VAL A 210 -26.71 20.91 16.97
C VAL A 210 -28.02 20.45 17.61
N ARG A 211 -27.94 19.77 18.76
CA ARG A 211 -29.13 19.40 19.55
C ARG A 211 -29.51 20.56 20.47
N LYS A 212 -30.69 21.14 20.27
CA LYS A 212 -31.25 22.14 21.20
C LYS A 212 -32.15 21.43 22.22
N MET A 213 -32.07 21.84 23.49
CA MET A 213 -33.01 21.37 24.53
C MET A 213 -34.45 21.72 24.10
N GLY A 214 -35.30 20.70 23.95
CA GLY A 214 -36.69 20.84 23.51
C GLY A 214 -37.02 20.23 22.13
N GLN A 215 -36.05 19.75 21.37
CA GLN A 215 -36.35 19.00 20.13
C GLN A 215 -36.87 17.59 20.44
N ILE A 216 -38.09 17.30 19.98
CA ILE A 216 -38.71 15.97 20.06
C ILE A 216 -37.86 15.02 19.19
N LYS A 217 -37.37 13.93 19.77
CA LYS A 217 -36.70 12.88 18.99
C LYS A 217 -37.73 12.33 17.98
N PRO A 218 -37.41 12.21 16.67
CA PRO A 218 -38.27 11.46 15.78
C PRO A 218 -38.40 10.04 16.36
N ALA A 219 -39.64 9.62 16.61
CA ALA A 219 -39.93 8.29 17.12
C ALA A 219 -39.34 7.27 16.13
N ARG A 220 -38.46 6.41 16.64
CA ARG A 220 -37.82 5.36 15.87
C ARG A 220 -38.79 4.23 15.61
#